data_AF-A0A9C7UZS7-F1
#
_entry.id   AF-A0A9C7UZS7-F1
#
_cell.length_a   1.000
_cell.length_b   1.000
_cell.length_c   1.000
_cell.angle_alpha   90.00
_cell.angle_beta   90.00
_cell.angle_gamma   90.00
#
_symmetry.space_group_name_H-M   'P 1'
#
loop_
_entity.id
_entity.type
_entity.pdbx_description
1 polymer ?
#
loop_
_entity_poly.entity_id
_entity_poly.type
_entity_poly.pdbx_seq_one_letter_code
_entity_poly.pdbx_strand_id
1 'polypeptide(L)'
;MYIGDKENSNTDSALVSTKRSLIFNELNKELYQKFFMTTEELQACRDGYIYVHDMSARRDTMNCCLFDVKNVLEGGFEMGNLWYNEPKTLAVAFDVIGDITLSAASQQYGG
;
A
#
# COMPACT_ATOMS: atom_id res chain seq x y z
N MET A 1 -11.60 6.72 -25.28
CA MET A 1 -10.74 5.59 -24.90
C MET A 1 -10.11 5.97 -23.58
N TYR A 2 -10.59 5.44 -22.45
CA TYR A 2 -10.13 5.83 -21.11
C TYR A 2 -8.64 5.48 -21.00
N ILE A 3 -7.78 6.47 -21.19
CA ILE A 3 -6.34 6.35 -20.91
C ILE A 3 -6.28 6.33 -19.40
N GLY A 4 -6.27 5.14 -18.82
CA GLY A 4 -6.24 5.04 -17.40
C GLY A 4 -4.85 5.30 -16.84
N ASP A 5 -4.85 5.72 -15.59
CA ASP A 5 -3.70 6.20 -14.86
C ASP A 5 -2.57 5.15 -14.82
N LYS A 6 -1.33 5.63 -15.02
CA LYS A 6 -0.10 4.83 -15.04
C LYS A 6 0.93 5.30 -14.00
N GLU A 7 0.55 6.17 -13.06
CA GLU A 7 1.47 6.60 -12.00
C GLU A 7 1.98 5.41 -11.17
N ASN A 8 1.17 4.38 -10.97
CA ASN A 8 1.57 3.16 -10.28
C ASN A 8 1.61 1.97 -11.25
N SER A 9 2.81 1.39 -11.43
CA SER A 9 3.04 0.27 -12.34
C SER A 9 2.27 -1.00 -11.95
N ASN A 10 1.81 -1.10 -10.70
CA ASN A 10 1.03 -2.22 -10.18
C ASN A 10 -0.49 -2.04 -10.36
N THR A 11 -0.94 -0.92 -10.91
CA THR A 11 -2.35 -0.48 -10.88
C THR A 11 -2.93 -0.40 -12.29
N ASP A 12 -3.47 -1.51 -12.80
CA ASP A 12 -4.15 -1.51 -14.11
C ASP A 12 -5.57 -0.93 -14.02
N SER A 13 -5.68 0.31 -14.45
CA SER A 13 -6.91 1.09 -14.60
C SER A 13 -8.05 0.46 -15.44
N ALA A 14 -7.76 -0.55 -16.27
CA ALA A 14 -8.78 -1.27 -17.04
C ALA A 14 -9.60 -2.22 -16.16
N LEU A 15 -9.03 -2.71 -15.05
CA LEU A 15 -9.67 -3.67 -14.16
C LEU A 15 -10.74 -3.01 -13.28
N VAL A 16 -11.85 -3.72 -13.05
CA VAL A 16 -12.98 -3.22 -12.25
C VAL A 16 -12.59 -2.98 -10.78
N SER A 17 -11.74 -3.85 -10.22
CA SER A 17 -11.19 -3.70 -8.87
C SER A 17 -10.39 -2.41 -8.72
N THR A 18 -9.65 -2.02 -9.75
CA THR A 18 -8.75 -0.87 -9.73
C THR A 18 -9.45 0.47 -9.86
N LYS A 19 -10.57 0.53 -10.58
CA LYS A 19 -11.29 1.79 -10.84
C LYS A 19 -11.75 2.51 -9.57
N ARG A 20 -12.19 1.75 -8.55
CA ARG A 20 -12.60 2.34 -7.26
C ARG A 20 -11.40 2.96 -6.54
N SER A 21 -10.28 2.25 -6.52
CA SER A 21 -9.04 2.73 -5.90
C SER A 21 -8.50 3.97 -6.61
N LEU A 22 -8.58 4.06 -7.95
CA LEU A 22 -8.12 5.23 -8.69
C LEU A 22 -8.90 6.51 -8.35
N ILE A 23 -10.23 6.42 -8.23
CA ILE A 23 -11.06 7.57 -7.84
C ILE A 23 -10.70 8.03 -6.42
N PHE A 24 -10.54 7.07 -5.51
CA PHE A 24 -10.15 7.35 -4.13
C PHE A 24 -8.74 7.96 -4.04
N ASN A 25 -7.80 7.45 -4.83
CA ASN A 25 -6.42 7.92 -4.87
C ASN A 25 -6.33 9.37 -5.37
N GLU A 26 -7.08 9.72 -6.41
CA GLU A 26 -7.08 11.10 -6.93
C GLU A 26 -7.65 12.08 -5.88
N LEU A 27 -8.75 11.70 -5.22
CA LEU A 27 -9.28 12.51 -4.12
C LEU A 27 -8.23 12.69 -3.01
N ASN A 28 -7.56 11.62 -2.59
CA ASN A 28 -6.54 11.71 -1.55
C ASN A 28 -5.31 12.51 -1.96
N LYS A 29 -4.91 12.46 -3.24
CA LYS A 29 -3.81 13.28 -3.79
C LYS A 29 -4.14 14.76 -3.67
N GLU A 30 -5.35 15.16 -4.06
CA GLU A 30 -5.85 16.53 -3.90
C GLU A 30 -5.92 16.95 -2.42
N LEU A 31 -6.39 16.07 -1.55
CA LEU A 31 -6.42 16.33 -0.10
C LEU A 31 -5.00 16.43 0.49
N TYR A 32 -4.03 15.67 -0.01
CA TYR A 32 -2.63 15.78 0.44
C TYR A 32 -2.05 17.13 0.04
N GLN A 33 -2.18 17.51 -1.23
CA GLN A 33 -1.73 18.82 -1.73
C GLN A 33 -2.36 19.98 -0.98
N LYS A 34 -3.66 19.91 -0.69
CA LYS A 34 -4.38 20.98 -0.02
C LYS A 34 -4.02 21.16 1.45
N PHE A 35 -3.80 20.07 2.18
CA PHE A 35 -3.67 20.11 3.64
C PHE A 35 -2.24 19.94 4.15
N PHE A 36 -1.33 19.40 3.34
CA PHE A 36 0.01 19.00 3.78
C PHE A 36 1.15 19.60 2.95
N MET A 37 0.86 20.33 1.87
CA MET A 37 1.90 20.97 1.04
C MET A 37 1.77 22.49 1.07
N THR A 38 2.92 23.18 1.00
CA THR A 38 2.95 24.63 0.82
C THR A 38 2.84 25.03 -0.65
N THR A 39 2.57 26.30 -0.92
CA THR A 39 2.51 26.85 -2.28
C THR A 39 3.84 26.65 -3.03
N GLU A 40 4.97 26.81 -2.33
CA GLU A 40 6.32 26.64 -2.88
C GLU A 40 6.59 25.18 -3.25
N GLU A 41 6.20 24.23 -2.40
CA GLU A 41 6.34 22.79 -2.67
C GLU A 41 5.47 22.36 -3.87
N LEU A 42 4.24 22.88 -3.95
CA LEU A 42 3.35 22.63 -5.09
C LEU A 42 3.94 23.19 -6.38
N GLN A 43 4.51 24.39 -6.35
CA GLN A 43 5.15 24.98 -7.52
C GLN A 43 6.41 24.19 -7.92
N ALA A 44 7.22 23.78 -6.95
CA ALA A 44 8.40 22.95 -7.21
C ALA A 44 8.03 21.58 -7.82
N CYS A 45 6.90 20.98 -7.43
CA CYS A 45 6.38 19.77 -8.07
C CYS A 45 5.95 20.03 -9.52
N ARG A 46 5.24 21.15 -9.78
CA ARG A 46 4.78 21.53 -11.13
C ARG A 46 5.93 21.84 -12.08
N ASP A 47 6.97 22.48 -11.58
CA ASP A 47 8.19 22.80 -12.33
C ASP A 47 9.12 21.59 -12.50
N GLY A 48 8.81 20.46 -11.85
CA GLY A 48 9.58 19.22 -11.94
C GLY A 48 10.87 19.21 -11.12
N TYR A 49 11.04 20.14 -10.18
CA TYR A 49 12.20 20.16 -9.27
C TYR A 49 12.15 19.05 -8.22
N ILE A 50 10.95 18.71 -7.77
CA ILE A 50 10.73 17.63 -6.80
C ILE A 50 9.57 16.74 -7.27
N TYR A 51 9.58 15.49 -6.82
CA TYR A 51 8.49 14.55 -7.04
C TYR A 51 8.18 13.85 -5.72
N VAL A 52 6.95 14.04 -5.23
CA VAL A 52 6.49 13.39 -4.01
C VAL A 52 5.86 12.05 -4.38
N HIS A 53 6.53 10.96 -4.02
CA HIS A 53 6.05 9.60 -4.27
C HIS A 53 4.78 9.30 -3.46
N ASP A 54 3.83 8.59 -4.09
CA ASP A 54 2.65 7.98 -3.46
C ASP A 54 1.75 8.95 -2.66
N MET A 55 1.65 10.22 -3.09
CA MET A 55 0.85 11.26 -2.43
C MET A 55 -0.58 10.82 -2.10
N SER A 56 -1.18 9.99 -2.95
CA SER A 56 -2.53 9.47 -2.76
C SER A 56 -2.72 8.53 -1.56
N ALA A 57 -1.63 7.96 -1.04
CA ALA A 57 -1.69 6.95 0.04
C ALA A 57 -0.93 7.37 1.30
N ARG A 58 -0.10 8.42 1.23
CA ARG A 58 0.67 8.96 2.37
C ARG A 58 -0.16 9.40 3.58
N ARG A 59 -1.44 9.71 3.36
CA ARG A 59 -2.37 10.07 4.45
C ARG A 59 -2.89 8.85 5.21
N ASP A 60 -2.89 7.69 4.57
CA ASP A 60 -3.60 6.51 5.06
C ASP A 60 -2.67 5.59 5.85
N THR A 61 -1.42 5.43 5.44
CA THR A 61 -0.49 4.46 6.03
C THR A 61 1.00 4.77 5.77
N MET A 62 1.88 3.78 5.97
CA MET A 62 3.32 3.80 5.69
C MET A 62 3.67 3.24 4.31
N ASN A 63 4.91 3.52 3.87
CA ASN A 63 5.42 3.04 2.59
C ASN A 63 5.78 1.54 2.65
N CYS A 64 6.84 1.23 3.39
CA CYS A 64 7.51 -0.06 3.37
C CYS A 64 7.90 -0.49 4.78
N CYS A 65 8.06 -1.78 4.99
CA CYS A 65 8.62 -2.31 6.23
C CYS A 65 9.44 -3.58 5.99
N LEU A 66 10.39 -3.84 6.90
CA LEU A 66 10.94 -5.18 7.07
C LEU A 66 10.06 -5.90 8.08
N PHE A 67 9.14 -6.72 7.58
CA PHE A 67 8.18 -7.40 8.43
C PHE A 67 8.86 -8.50 9.25
N ASP A 68 8.70 -8.46 10.58
CA ASP A 68 9.28 -9.45 11.50
C ASP A 68 8.44 -10.73 11.52
N VAL A 69 8.52 -11.49 10.43
CA VAL A 69 7.80 -12.75 10.24
C VAL A 69 8.14 -13.74 11.35
N LYS A 70 9.39 -13.76 11.84
CA LYS A 70 9.82 -14.70 12.87
C LYS A 70 9.00 -14.49 14.15
N ASN A 71 8.93 -13.24 14.62
CA ASN A 71 8.21 -12.90 15.84
C ASN A 71 6.72 -13.20 15.71
N VAL A 72 6.11 -12.91 14.56
CA VAL A 72 4.68 -13.20 14.32
C VAL A 72 4.38 -14.70 14.32
N LEU A 73 5.27 -15.52 13.75
CA LEU A 73 5.04 -16.97 13.72
C LEU A 73 5.31 -17.64 15.09
N GLU A 74 6.26 -17.14 15.87
CA GLU A 74 6.67 -17.71 17.16
C GLU A 74 5.51 -17.64 18.18
N GLY A 75 5.05 -18.80 18.67
CA GLY A 75 3.91 -18.88 19.59
C GLY A 75 2.51 -18.73 18.93
N GLY A 76 2.45 -18.42 17.64
CA GLY A 76 1.20 -18.18 16.92
C GLY A 76 0.68 -16.73 17.03
N PHE A 77 -0.33 -16.40 16.22
CA PHE A 77 -0.86 -15.04 16.10
C PHE A 77 -2.35 -15.03 15.72
N GLU A 78 -3.01 -13.89 15.87
CA GLU A 78 -4.39 -13.70 15.40
C GLU A 78 -4.41 -12.91 14.10
N MET A 79 -5.16 -13.39 13.10
CA MET A 79 -5.40 -12.69 11.84
C MET A 79 -6.81 -12.99 11.33
N GLY A 80 -7.53 -11.94 10.93
CA GLY A 80 -8.90 -12.10 10.41
C GLY A 80 -9.90 -12.69 11.42
N ASN A 81 -9.71 -12.40 12.71
CA ASN A 81 -10.47 -12.97 13.84
C ASN A 81 -10.29 -14.50 14.00
N LEU A 82 -9.19 -15.06 13.48
CA LEU A 82 -8.83 -16.46 13.63
C LEU A 82 -7.45 -16.57 14.26
N TRP A 83 -7.29 -17.54 15.15
CA TRP A 83 -6.00 -17.88 15.75
C TRP A 83 -5.20 -18.84 14.85
N TYR A 84 -4.01 -18.43 14.46
CA TYR A 84 -3.03 -19.19 13.71
C TYR A 84 -2.00 -19.76 14.69
N ASN A 85 -1.82 -21.08 14.67
CA ASN A 85 -0.78 -21.72 15.45
C ASN A 85 0.58 -21.60 14.77
N GLU A 86 1.65 -21.60 15.57
CA GLU A 86 3.02 -21.66 15.05
C GLU A 86 3.19 -22.87 14.10
N PRO A 87 3.63 -22.66 12.85
CA PRO A 87 3.71 -23.72 11.85
C PRO A 87 4.75 -24.78 12.23
N LYS A 88 4.39 -26.06 12.08
CA LYS A 88 5.27 -27.20 12.43
C LYS A 88 5.91 -27.90 11.25
N THR A 89 5.62 -27.44 10.03
CA THR A 89 6.24 -27.93 8.79
C THR A 89 6.56 -26.78 7.86
N LEU A 90 7.52 -26.99 6.96
CA LEU A 90 7.94 -25.97 6.00
C LEU A 90 6.81 -25.57 5.03
N ALA A 91 6.00 -26.52 4.59
CA ALA A 91 4.87 -26.25 3.69
C ALA A 91 3.86 -25.30 4.36
N VAL A 92 3.45 -25.60 5.59
CA VAL A 92 2.51 -24.75 6.34
C VAL A 92 3.13 -23.38 6.63
N ALA A 93 4.43 -23.30 6.92
CA ALA A 93 5.10 -22.01 7.10
C ALA A 93 5.03 -21.15 5.84
N PHE A 94 5.26 -21.72 4.66
CA PHE A 94 5.15 -20.96 3.40
C PHE A 94 3.72 -20.50 3.10
N ASP A 95 2.72 -21.34 3.36
CA ASP A 95 1.32 -20.97 3.17
C ASP A 95 0.93 -19.79 4.06
N VAL A 96 1.25 -19.86 5.36
CA VAL A 96 0.95 -18.80 6.34
C VAL A 96 1.70 -17.50 6.03
N ILE A 97 2.97 -17.58 5.60
CA ILE A 97 3.72 -16.40 5.16
C ILE A 97 3.05 -15.74 3.94
N GLY A 98 2.49 -16.53 3.03
CA GLY A 98 1.70 -16.04 1.90
C GLY A 98 0.50 -15.21 2.37
N ASP A 99 -0.28 -15.73 3.32
CA ASP A 99 -1.43 -15.03 3.90
C ASP A 99 -1.04 -13.73 4.62
N ILE A 100 0.05 -13.78 5.40
CA ILE A 100 0.61 -12.59 6.07
C ILE A 100 1.02 -11.55 5.03
N THR A 101 1.71 -11.96 3.96
CA THR A 101 2.20 -11.05 2.91
C THR A 101 1.04 -10.35 2.21
N LEU A 102 -0.01 -11.08 1.85
CA LEU A 102 -1.20 -10.49 1.22
C LEU A 102 -1.90 -9.48 2.14
N SER A 103 -1.98 -9.81 3.44
CA SER A 103 -2.58 -8.94 4.45
C SER A 103 -1.75 -7.68 4.68
N ALA A 104 -0.42 -7.83 4.87
CA ALA A 104 0.49 -6.73 5.10
C ALA A 104 0.58 -5.79 3.90
N ALA A 105 0.66 -6.34 2.68
CA ALA A 105 0.67 -5.54 1.44
C ALA A 105 -0.59 -4.68 1.27
N SER A 106 -1.72 -5.11 1.85
CA SER A 106 -2.97 -4.33 1.84
C SER A 106 -3.02 -3.21 2.89
N GLN A 107 -2.05 -3.17 3.80
CA GLN A 107 -1.93 -2.15 4.86
C GLN A 107 -0.80 -1.15 4.59
N GLN A 108 -0.08 -1.24 3.48
CA GLN A 108 0.99 -0.32 3.08
C GLN A 108 0.84 0.03 1.59
N TYR A 109 1.48 1.11 1.12
CA TYR A 109 1.43 1.49 -0.30
C TYR A 109 2.70 1.16 -1.09
N GLY A 110 3.72 0.63 -0.41
CA GLY A 110 4.97 0.16 -0.99
C GLY A 110 5.25 -1.31 -0.70
N GLY A 111 6.51 -1.70 -0.90
CA GLY A 111 7.03 -3.06 -0.70
C GLY A 111 7.53 -3.31 0.71
#